data_AF-A0A953SVK7-F1
#
_entry.id   AF-A0A953SVK7-F1
#
_cell.length_a   1.000
_cell.length_b   1.000
_cell.length_c   1.000
_cell.angle_alpha   90.00
_cell.angle_beta   90.00
_cell.angle_gamma   90.00
#
_symmetry.space_group_name_H-M   'P 1'
#
loop_
_entity.id
_entity.type
_entity.pdbx_description
1 polymer ?
#
loop_
_entity_poly.entity_id
_entity_poly.type
_entity_poly.pdbx_seq_one_letter_code
_entity_poly.pdbx_strand_id
1 'polypeptide(L)'
;MPDLSKYDLLLTELSALESQVTLLKDKYVAVSSQNKELDEEITILKKENFSLEQKLNRIENEAAKAQNTTGETEVFSSLNKAEKKDLKNKIQTMISKIDHHLSS
;
A
#
# COMPACT_ATOMS: atom_id res chain seq x y z
N MET A 1 60.62 46.17 11.90
CA MET A 1 59.65 45.31 12.61
C MET A 1 59.01 44.28 11.67
N PRO A 2 59.78 43.38 11.02
CA PRO A 2 59.22 42.35 10.13
C PRO A 2 58.50 41.20 10.86
N ASP A 3 58.81 40.96 12.13
CA ASP A 3 58.18 39.88 12.92
C ASP A 3 56.74 40.20 13.34
N LEU A 4 56.40 41.48 13.52
CA LEU A 4 55.04 41.91 13.83
C LEU A 4 54.08 41.64 12.66
N SER A 5 54.54 41.89 11.43
CA SER A 5 53.77 41.62 10.20
C SER A 5 53.46 40.13 9.99
N LYS A 6 54.37 39.23 10.37
CA LYS A 6 54.13 37.78 10.29
C LYS A 6 53.11 37.32 11.33
N TYR A 7 53.14 37.93 12.51
CA TYR A 7 52.17 37.67 13.57
C TYR A 7 50.76 38.13 13.17
N ASP A 8 50.63 39.33 12.59
CA ASP A 8 49.35 39.85 12.10
C ASP A 8 48.77 39.00 10.96
N LEU A 9 49.63 38.51 10.06
CA LEU A 9 49.23 37.58 9.00
C LEU A 9 48.72 36.27 9.58
N LEU A 10 49.47 35.67 10.51
CA LEU A 10 49.07 34.42 11.17
C LEU A 10 47.75 34.56 11.92
N LEU A 11 47.53 35.69 12.59
CA LEU A 11 46.28 35.98 13.29
C LEU A 11 45.10 36.05 12.31
N THR A 12 45.31 36.69 11.16
CA THR A 12 44.31 36.78 10.08
C THR A 12 43.96 35.39 9.53
N GLU A 13 44.97 34.55 9.26
CA GLU A 13 44.79 33.19 8.79
C GLU A 13 44.05 32.32 9.84
N LEU A 14 44.38 32.48 11.12
CA LEU A 14 43.72 31.76 12.20
C LEU A 14 42.24 32.14 12.33
N SER A 15 41.91 33.44 12.25
CA SER A 15 40.51 33.90 12.23
C SER A 15 39.75 33.40 11.01
N ALA A 16 40.38 33.38 9.84
CA ALA A 16 39.77 32.83 8.64
C ALA A 16 39.51 31.31 8.76
N LEU A 17 40.43 30.58 9.38
CA LEU A 17 40.26 29.14 9.65
C LEU A 17 39.13 28.90 10.66
N GLU A 18 39.07 29.68 11.74
CA GLU A 18 38.01 29.58 12.75
C GLU A 18 36.62 29.82 12.14
N SER A 19 36.50 30.81 11.25
CA SER A 19 35.28 31.07 10.50
C SER A 19 34.87 29.88 9.62
N GLN A 20 35.83 29.29 8.89
CA GLN A 20 35.58 28.11 8.06
C GLN A 20 35.16 26.89 8.88
N VAL A 21 35.80 26.66 10.02
CA VAL A 21 35.45 25.55 10.93
C VAL A 21 34.03 25.73 11.48
N THR A 22 33.67 26.96 11.84
CA THR A 22 32.32 27.28 12.33
C THR A 22 31.28 27.03 11.25
N LEU A 23 31.49 27.52 10.03
CA LEU A 23 30.60 27.28 8.90
C LEU A 23 30.45 25.79 8.58
N LEU A 24 31.54 25.03 8.66
CA LEU A 24 31.51 23.60 8.41
C LEU A 24 30.73 22.85 9.49
N LYS A 25 30.90 23.24 10.76
CA LYS A 25 30.15 22.70 11.89
C LYS A 25 28.65 22.95 11.73
N ASP A 26 28.26 24.17 11.37
CA ASP A 26 26.85 24.52 11.17
C ASP A 26 26.23 23.72 10.01
N LYS A 27 26.95 23.58 8.90
CA LYS A 27 26.54 22.72 7.79
C LYS A 27 26.39 21.26 8.20
N TYR A 28 27.33 20.73 8.98
CA TYR A 28 27.26 19.36 9.48
C TYR A 28 26.02 19.15 10.35
N VAL A 29 25.71 20.09 11.25
CA VAL A 29 24.52 20.02 12.10
C VAL A 29 23.25 20.05 11.26
N ALA A 30 23.16 20.95 10.28
CA ALA A 30 22.01 21.05 9.39
C ALA A 30 21.78 19.76 8.59
N VAL A 31 22.83 19.23 7.94
CA VAL A 31 22.75 17.98 7.18
C VAL A 31 22.42 16.80 8.10
N SER A 32 22.99 16.75 9.30
CA SER A 32 22.67 15.69 10.26
C SER A 32 21.22 15.75 10.73
N SER A 33 20.61 16.93 10.85
CA SER A 33 19.19 17.08 11.17
C SER A 33 18.33 16.59 10.01
N GLN A 34 18.62 17.03 8.79
CA GLN A 34 17.90 16.61 7.60
C GLN A 34 17.95 15.09 7.40
N ASN A 35 19.10 14.46 7.63
CA ASN A 35 19.21 13.01 7.54
C ASN A 35 18.30 12.28 8.55
N LYS A 36 18.18 12.80 9.78
CA LYS A 36 17.27 12.21 10.78
C LYS A 36 15.81 12.35 10.35
N GLU A 37 15.42 13.52 9.84
CA GLU A 37 14.06 13.76 9.33
C GLU A 37 13.73 12.81 8.17
N LEU A 38 14.67 12.62 7.24
CA LEU A 38 14.51 11.67 6.13
C LEU A 38 14.42 10.22 6.61
N ASP A 39 15.20 9.80 7.61
CA ASP A 39 15.13 8.46 8.18
C ASP A 39 13.77 8.19 8.87
N GLU A 40 13.21 9.20 9.54
CA GLU A 40 11.87 9.15 10.12
C GLU A 40 10.80 9.03 9.03
N GLU A 41 10.89 9.83 7.96
CA GLU A 41 9.97 9.77 6.82
C GLU A 41 10.02 8.40 6.13
N ILE A 42 11.21 7.85 5.87
CA ILE A 42 11.39 6.50 5.33
C ILE A 42 10.72 5.45 6.22
N THR A 43 10.83 5.60 7.54
CA THR A 43 10.21 4.67 8.49
C THR A 43 8.69 4.73 8.42
N ILE A 44 8.11 5.93 8.30
CA ILE A 44 6.66 6.12 8.13
C ILE A 44 6.20 5.50 6.81
N LEU A 45 6.87 5.82 5.70
CA LEU A 45 6.54 5.29 4.37
C LEU A 45 6.61 3.76 4.32
N LYS A 46 7.59 3.14 4.98
CA LYS A 46 7.67 1.68 5.09
C LYS A 46 6.47 1.07 5.82
N LYS A 47 6.01 1.70 6.89
CA LYS A 47 4.82 1.25 7.64
C LYS A 47 3.55 1.40 6.81
N GLU A 48 3.42 2.52 6.10
CA GLU A 48 2.27 2.77 5.22
C GLU A 48 2.23 1.76 4.08
N ASN A 49 3.36 1.52 3.41
CA ASN A 49 3.46 0.56 2.32
C ASN A 49 3.07 -0.85 2.80
N PHE A 50 3.58 -1.30 3.95
CA PHE A 50 3.17 -2.57 4.56
C PHE A 50 1.65 -2.63 4.85
N SER A 51 1.05 -1.54 5.32
CA SER A 51 -0.40 -1.46 5.54
C SER A 51 -1.18 -1.58 4.22
N LEU A 52 -0.71 -0.91 3.17
CA LEU A 52 -1.31 -0.95 1.83
C LEU A 52 -1.20 -2.34 1.22
N GLU A 53 -0.05 -3.00 1.31
CA GLU A 53 0.14 -4.40 0.88
C GLU A 53 -0.83 -5.34 1.59
N GLN A 54 -1.04 -5.18 2.90
CA GLN A 54 -2.04 -5.99 3.61
C GLN A 54 -3.46 -5.73 3.12
N LYS A 55 -3.84 -4.47 2.88
CA LYS A 55 -5.15 -4.12 2.35
C LYS A 55 -5.34 -4.69 0.95
N LEU A 56 -4.33 -4.61 0.10
CA LEU A 56 -4.34 -5.17 -1.24
C LEU A 56 -4.57 -6.69 -1.20
N ASN A 57 -3.77 -7.41 -0.40
CA ASN A 57 -3.94 -8.85 -0.21
C ASN A 57 -5.35 -9.21 0.30
N ARG A 58 -5.95 -8.42 1.21
CA ARG A 58 -7.33 -8.66 1.67
C ARG A 58 -8.33 -8.50 0.54
N ILE A 59 -8.23 -7.41 -0.22
CA ILE A 59 -9.11 -7.13 -1.36
C ILE A 59 -8.98 -8.20 -2.43
N GLU A 60 -7.77 -8.64 -2.76
CA GLU A 60 -7.53 -9.71 -3.73
C GLU A 60 -8.15 -11.03 -3.26
N ASN A 61 -8.01 -11.37 -1.98
CA ASN A 61 -8.66 -12.55 -1.40
C ASN A 61 -10.19 -12.44 -1.40
N GLU A 62 -10.74 -11.27 -1.09
CA GLU A 62 -12.18 -11.01 -1.16
C GLU A 62 -12.70 -11.10 -2.60
N ALA A 63 -11.96 -10.57 -3.58
CA ALA A 63 -12.30 -10.66 -4.99
C ALA A 63 -12.25 -12.11 -5.50
N ALA A 64 -11.24 -12.89 -5.10
CA ALA A 64 -11.15 -14.31 -5.43
C ALA A 64 -12.32 -15.10 -4.83
N LYS A 65 -12.68 -14.83 -3.57
CA LYS A 65 -13.88 -15.41 -2.94
C LYS A 65 -15.14 -14.99 -3.68
N ALA A 66 -15.28 -13.72 -4.03
CA ALA A 66 -16.43 -13.19 -4.77
C ALA A 66 -16.59 -13.86 -6.14
N GLN A 67 -15.49 -14.11 -6.87
CA GLN A 67 -15.50 -14.87 -8.13
C GLN A 67 -15.94 -16.32 -7.93
N ASN A 68 -15.49 -16.96 -6.84
CA ASN A 68 -15.92 -18.33 -6.52
C ASN A 68 -17.40 -18.36 -6.09
N THR A 69 -17.91 -17.32 -5.41
CA THR A 69 -19.32 -17.23 -4.98
C THR A 69 -20.27 -16.70 -6.06
N THR A 70 -19.77 -16.03 -7.10
CA THR A 70 -20.57 -15.75 -8.33
C THR A 70 -20.81 -17.02 -9.16
N GLY A 71 -20.34 -18.17 -8.67
CA GLY A 71 -20.98 -19.46 -8.87
C GLY A 71 -22.39 -19.54 -8.29
N GLU A 72 -23.30 -18.60 -8.59
CA GLU A 72 -24.74 -18.88 -8.62
C GLU A 72 -25.07 -20.06 -9.56
N THR A 73 -24.08 -20.53 -10.31
CA THR A 73 -24.10 -21.77 -11.09
C THR A 73 -23.84 -23.03 -10.25
N GLU A 74 -23.32 -22.96 -9.02
CA GLU A 74 -22.92 -24.15 -8.25
C GLU A 74 -24.07 -24.97 -7.68
N VAL A 75 -25.23 -24.35 -7.43
CA VAL A 75 -26.41 -25.11 -6.95
C VAL A 75 -26.91 -26.10 -8.01
N PHE A 76 -26.70 -25.80 -9.29
CA PHE A 76 -27.08 -26.64 -10.43
C PHE A 76 -25.88 -27.28 -11.15
N SER A 77 -24.63 -26.97 -10.77
CA SER A 77 -23.43 -27.56 -11.38
C SER A 77 -23.19 -28.99 -10.92
N SER A 78 -23.63 -29.34 -9.70
CA SER A 78 -23.56 -30.69 -9.13
C SER A 78 -24.48 -31.70 -9.84
N LEU A 79 -25.49 -31.22 -10.57
CA LEU A 79 -26.47 -32.07 -11.25
C LEU A 79 -25.93 -32.57 -12.59
N ASN A 80 -26.01 -33.88 -12.80
CA ASN A 80 -25.73 -34.50 -14.10
C ASN A 80 -26.85 -34.19 -15.13
N LYS A 81 -26.63 -34.52 -16.41
CA LYS A 81 -27.58 -34.21 -17.50
C LYS A 81 -28.99 -34.79 -17.26
N ALA A 82 -29.09 -35.96 -16.64
CA ALA A 82 -30.37 -36.60 -16.36
C ALA A 82 -31.12 -35.88 -15.23
N GLU A 83 -30.42 -35.54 -14.16
CA GLU A 83 -30.96 -34.80 -13.02
C GLU A 83 -31.44 -33.40 -13.42
N LYS A 84 -30.70 -32.72 -14.30
CA LYS A 84 -31.13 -31.43 -14.88
C LYS A 84 -32.43 -31.55 -15.68
N LYS A 85 -32.58 -32.62 -16.45
CA LYS A 85 -33.79 -32.90 -17.23
C LYS A 85 -34.98 -33.20 -16.30
N ASP A 86 -34.77 -33.98 -15.25
CA ASP A 86 -35.81 -34.30 -14.27
C ASP A 86 -36.29 -33.06 -13.51
N LEU A 87 -35.33 -32.23 -13.06
CA LEU A 87 -35.63 -30.96 -12.40
C LEU A 87 -36.42 -30.01 -13.32
N LYS A 88 -36.03 -29.90 -14.59
CA LYS A 88 -36.77 -29.11 -15.59
C LYS A 88 -38.22 -29.57 -15.71
N ASN A 89 -38.46 -30.89 -15.76
CA ASN A 89 -39.81 -31.44 -15.85
C ASN A 89 -40.64 -31.17 -14.59
N LYS A 90 -40.03 -31.25 -13.40
CA LYS A 90 -40.70 -30.91 -12.12
C LYS A 90 -41.09 -29.43 -12.07
N ILE A 91 -40.20 -28.53 -12.49
CA ILE A 91 -40.49 -27.10 -12.58
C ILE A 91 -41.64 -26.84 -13.56
N GLN A 92 -41.59 -27.43 -14.75
CA GLN A 92 -42.65 -27.31 -15.75
C GLN A 92 -44.00 -27.77 -15.19
N THR A 93 -44.01 -28.90 -14.47
CA THR A 93 -45.23 -29.45 -13.87
C THR A 93 -45.80 -28.53 -12.79
N MET A 94 -44.96 -27.91 -11.96
CA MET A 94 -45.41 -26.93 -10.97
C MET A 94 -45.98 -25.67 -11.63
N ILE A 95 -45.32 -25.15 -12.68
CA ILE A 95 -45.83 -24.00 -13.44
C ILE A 95 -47.21 -24.32 -14.00
N SER A 96 -47.39 -25.47 -14.66
CA SER A 96 -48.69 -25.87 -15.20
C SER A 96 -49.77 -26.01 -14.14
N LYS A 97 -49.43 -26.49 -12.93
CA LYS A 97 -50.39 -26.56 -11.81
C LYS A 97 -50.79 -25.17 -11.33
N ILE A 98 -49.82 -24.26 -11.21
CA ILE A 98 -50.07 -22.86 -10.81
C ILE A 98 -50.95 -22.17 -11.87
N ASP A 99 -50.60 -22.29 -13.15
CA ASP A 99 -51.38 -21.72 -14.26
C ASP A 99 -52.82 -22.25 -14.25
N HIS A 100 -53.00 -23.56 -14.05
CA HIS A 100 -54.33 -24.14 -13.96
C HIS A 100 -55.14 -23.56 -12.78
N HIS A 101 -54.51 -23.41 -11.62
CA HIS A 101 -55.09 -22.79 -10.43
C HIS A 101 -55.38 -21.30 -10.59
N LEU A 102 -54.60 -20.57 -11.40
CA LEU A 102 -54.82 -19.15 -11.69
C LEU A 102 -55.87 -18.92 -12.80
N SER A 103 -56.08 -19.92 -13.66
CA SER A 103 -57.07 -19.89 -14.75
C SER A 103 -58.47 -20.39 -14.35
N SER A 104 -58.61 -20.97 -13.16
CA SER A 104 -59.89 -21.41 -12.57
C SER A 104 -60.40 -20.37 -11.58
#